data_AF-A0A0D2A0M3-F1
#
_entry.id   AF-A0A0D2A0M3-F1
#
_cell.length_a   1.000
_cell.length_b   1.000
_cell.length_c   1.000
_cell.angle_alpha   90.00
_cell.angle_beta   90.00
_cell.angle_gamma   90.00
#
_symmetry.space_group_name_H-M   'P 1'
#
loop_
_entity.id
_entity.type
_entity.pdbx_description
1 polymer ?
#
loop_
_entity_poly.entity_id
_entity_poly.type
_entity_poly.pdbx_seq_one_letter_code
_entity_poly.pdbx_strand_id
1 'polypeptide(L)'
;MANLQPPSAPGSRNPPDPNRHAPRDYAAAVHRHSLRSKEHHLFTGTNYRSLALFLRNKNSRASAGAGQAPGLSREHDILIIHDLTPAGRRITRFNSLTGLQDFHNHPLPADHCGQLVFLRGLPSPEWVNAIGARYRVDPELFWQHLPLTSGHATFDLPALASAACNIAKLTVTSIGHRTVGHAQSVHGGSSVLEPTRMSGSVLGPVGQSIVRKVSIHDEQNFSIEQDVHISIIKRGEGWLALILIDSGRDLDEGWVGAWDSSLHQCSRVEEIFSPVIMKEPRVCFQGADEGENPPVTAQRRPFSQSTSLLSGEQYGYYLHAPTMRVDAFYALHDVFAFVASAENQFLNMLNAKYLSNTRRYSTISQLEKELTNLRYHNMIVRDHASQLQRTIDCIQNRWDPHWIRPKRPRPPNRQSPPAGPEQGPEHLLAAHESEVQRTEAAASMLLRDFHGLLRKAQELSQRYNERIDEIRTSNMLAESRKATEQARSVTRLSLLAFLFLPLSFTTSFFGMNFRELGPDLSLWIWAVTSVPVFVFALLCCFWADVVKGISLFGRRGRKQSR
;
A
#
# COMPACT_ATOMS: atom_id res chain seq x y z
N MET A 1 -30.88 -44.55 70.54
CA MET A 1 -29.79 -44.67 69.56
C MET A 1 -30.38 -44.51 68.17
N ALA A 2 -29.92 -43.55 67.39
CA ALA A 2 -30.21 -43.41 65.96
C ALA A 2 -29.00 -42.69 65.33
N ASN A 3 -28.50 -43.19 64.20
CA ASN A 3 -27.24 -42.71 63.62
C ASN A 3 -27.55 -41.90 62.35
N LEU A 4 -27.20 -40.61 62.32
CA LEU A 4 -27.41 -39.71 61.19
C LEU A 4 -26.13 -38.93 60.91
N GLN A 5 -25.48 -39.25 59.80
CA GLN A 5 -24.38 -38.45 59.27
C GLN A 5 -24.94 -37.22 58.54
N PRO A 6 -24.35 -36.02 58.70
CA PRO A 6 -24.67 -34.88 57.84
C PRO A 6 -24.15 -35.13 56.40
N PRO A 7 -24.79 -34.54 55.38
CA PRO A 7 -24.40 -34.74 53.98
C PRO A 7 -23.04 -34.11 53.66
N SER A 8 -22.32 -34.72 52.71
CA SER A 8 -21.04 -34.23 52.22
C SER A 8 -21.17 -32.90 51.47
N ALA A 9 -20.32 -31.94 51.80
CA ALA A 9 -20.25 -30.67 51.08
C ALA A 9 -19.76 -30.86 49.64
N PRO A 10 -20.26 -30.08 48.66
CA PRO A 10 -19.81 -30.16 47.28
C PRO A 10 -18.31 -29.80 47.17
N GLY A 11 -17.57 -30.59 46.40
CA GLY A 11 -16.10 -30.52 46.35
C GLY A 11 -15.56 -29.13 46.03
N SER A 12 -14.51 -28.73 46.73
CA SER A 12 -13.81 -27.47 46.55
C SER A 12 -13.29 -27.33 45.11
N ARG A 13 -13.90 -26.43 44.34
CA ARG A 13 -13.26 -25.93 43.11
C ARG A 13 -11.95 -25.26 43.51
N ASN A 14 -10.85 -25.66 42.90
CA ASN A 14 -9.58 -24.96 43.03
C ASN A 14 -9.79 -23.46 42.71
N PRO A 15 -9.16 -22.54 43.46
CA PRO A 15 -9.26 -21.12 43.14
C PRO A 15 -8.75 -20.86 41.71
N PRO A 16 -9.41 -19.98 40.94
CA PRO A 16 -8.94 -19.66 39.60
C PRO A 16 -7.54 -19.02 39.67
N ASP A 17 -6.64 -19.47 38.80
CA ASP A 17 -5.31 -18.86 38.62
C ASP A 17 -5.47 -17.34 38.38
N PRO A 18 -4.91 -16.47 39.24
CA PRO A 18 -5.09 -15.03 39.14
C PRO A 18 -4.50 -14.42 37.86
N ASN A 19 -3.71 -15.16 37.07
CA ASN A 19 -3.22 -14.71 35.78
C ASN A 19 -4.16 -14.97 34.59
N ARG A 20 -5.14 -15.88 34.72
CA ARG A 20 -5.96 -16.41 33.61
C ARG A 20 -7.30 -15.68 33.47
N HIS A 21 -7.27 -14.45 32.97
CA HIS A 21 -8.48 -13.69 32.62
C HIS A 21 -9.35 -14.39 31.56
N ALA A 22 -10.66 -14.20 31.65
CA ALA A 22 -11.62 -14.76 30.70
C ALA A 22 -11.73 -13.88 29.43
N PRO A 23 -12.09 -14.45 28.27
CA PRO A 23 -12.35 -13.67 27.05
C PRO A 23 -13.39 -12.55 27.22
N ARG A 24 -14.32 -12.70 28.17
CA ARG A 24 -15.32 -11.66 28.51
C ARG A 24 -14.71 -10.43 29.18
N ASP A 25 -13.61 -10.60 29.91
CA ASP A 25 -12.94 -9.52 30.64
C ASP A 25 -12.29 -8.53 29.66
N TYR A 26 -11.78 -9.04 28.54
CA TYR A 26 -11.21 -8.24 27.45
C TYR A 26 -12.27 -7.36 26.78
N ALA A 27 -13.36 -7.94 26.28
CA ALA A 27 -14.49 -7.19 25.73
C ALA A 27 -15.03 -6.13 26.73
N ALA A 28 -15.12 -6.49 28.02
CA ALA A 28 -15.59 -5.58 29.06
C ALA A 28 -14.60 -4.42 29.33
N ALA A 29 -13.29 -4.67 29.28
CA ALA A 29 -12.26 -3.65 29.44
C ALA A 29 -12.27 -2.65 28.26
N VAL A 30 -12.25 -3.15 27.02
CA VAL A 30 -12.32 -2.31 25.80
C VAL A 30 -13.61 -1.49 25.80
N HIS A 31 -14.75 -2.12 26.12
CA HIS A 31 -16.03 -1.42 26.22
C HIS A 31 -16.03 -0.34 27.30
N ARG A 32 -15.52 -0.63 28.52
CA ARG A 32 -15.41 0.37 29.61
C ARG A 32 -14.53 1.55 29.22
N HIS A 33 -13.43 1.30 28.51
CA HIS A 33 -12.58 2.37 27.98
C HIS A 33 -13.32 3.20 26.92
N SER A 34 -14.06 2.54 26.01
CA SER A 34 -14.77 3.22 24.90
C SER A 34 -15.88 4.20 25.31
N LEU A 35 -16.34 4.12 26.57
CA LEU A 35 -17.31 5.06 27.15
C LEU A 35 -16.68 6.35 27.73
N ARG A 36 -15.34 6.50 27.68
CA ARG A 36 -14.65 7.69 28.21
C ARG A 36 -14.83 8.90 27.30
N SER A 37 -15.76 9.79 27.66
CA SER A 37 -15.98 11.09 27.02
C SER A 37 -14.80 12.07 27.22
N LYS A 38 -14.57 12.90 26.20
CA LYS A 38 -13.68 14.07 26.19
C LYS A 38 -14.00 15.12 27.26
N GLU A 39 -15.22 15.12 27.80
CA GLU A 39 -15.66 16.06 28.83
C GLU A 39 -15.07 15.73 30.22
N HIS A 40 -14.62 14.49 30.42
CA HIS A 40 -14.24 13.97 31.74
C HIS A 40 -12.91 13.19 31.76
N HIS A 41 -12.33 12.87 30.60
CA HIS A 41 -11.10 12.09 30.50
C HIS A 41 -10.15 12.68 29.45
N LEU A 42 -8.89 12.91 29.82
CA LEU A 42 -7.81 13.23 28.88
C LEU A 42 -7.57 12.06 27.89
N PHE A 43 -7.60 10.83 28.40
CA PHE A 43 -7.51 9.61 27.60
C PHE A 43 -8.91 9.12 27.24
N THR A 44 -9.46 9.70 26.18
CA THR A 44 -10.75 9.33 25.57
C THR A 44 -10.67 8.00 24.85
N GLY A 45 -11.69 7.15 24.98
CA GLY A 45 -11.77 5.88 24.25
C GLY A 45 -12.74 5.88 23.07
N THR A 46 -13.24 7.03 22.65
CA THR A 46 -14.36 7.15 21.70
C THR A 46 -14.06 6.57 20.32
N ASN A 47 -12.79 6.47 19.93
CA ASN A 47 -12.31 5.74 18.74
C ASN A 47 -12.60 4.24 18.84
N TYR A 48 -12.26 3.59 19.95
CA TYR A 48 -12.50 2.16 20.21
C TYR A 48 -13.99 1.77 20.28
N ARG A 49 -14.95 2.69 20.09
CA ARG A 49 -16.39 2.38 20.13
C ARG A 49 -16.80 1.33 19.11
N SER A 50 -16.25 1.34 17.89
CA SER A 50 -16.53 0.30 16.89
C SER A 50 -15.89 -1.05 17.26
N LEU A 51 -14.68 -1.05 17.81
CA LEU A 51 -14.04 -2.27 18.32
C LEU A 51 -14.85 -2.85 19.51
N ALA A 52 -15.30 -2.02 20.43
CA ALA A 52 -16.13 -2.43 21.57
C ALA A 52 -17.50 -3.00 21.15
N LEU A 53 -18.09 -2.52 20.05
CA LEU A 53 -19.30 -3.10 19.46
C LEU A 53 -19.00 -4.45 18.79
N PHE A 54 -17.93 -4.54 18.00
CA PHE A 54 -17.47 -5.77 17.37
C PHE A 54 -17.20 -6.88 18.41
N LEU A 55 -16.38 -6.61 19.43
CA LEU A 55 -16.02 -7.57 20.50
C LEU A 55 -17.22 -8.02 21.36
N ARG A 56 -18.34 -7.29 21.32
CA ARG A 56 -19.59 -7.65 22.02
C ARG A 56 -20.60 -8.38 21.13
N ASN A 57 -20.39 -8.42 19.81
CA ASN A 57 -21.27 -9.11 18.89
C ASN A 57 -21.09 -10.63 19.01
N LYS A 58 -22.17 -11.35 19.31
CA LYS A 58 -22.20 -12.82 19.42
C LYS A 58 -22.84 -13.49 18.19
N ASN A 59 -23.30 -12.71 17.22
CA ASN A 59 -24.14 -13.18 16.13
C ASN A 59 -23.33 -13.50 14.87
N SER A 60 -22.00 -13.61 14.95
CA SER A 60 -21.12 -13.95 13.83
C SER A 60 -21.36 -15.36 13.24
N ARG A 61 -22.16 -16.19 13.89
CA ARG A 61 -22.67 -17.48 13.35
C ARG A 61 -24.01 -17.35 12.59
N ALA A 62 -24.63 -16.16 12.52
CA ALA A 62 -26.06 -16.00 12.23
C ALA A 62 -26.40 -15.00 11.11
N SER A 63 -25.51 -14.78 10.14
CA SER A 63 -25.81 -14.05 8.88
C SER A 63 -25.64 -14.94 7.64
N ALA A 64 -26.26 -16.12 7.66
CA ALA A 64 -26.26 -17.06 6.54
C ALA A 64 -27.39 -16.79 5.51
N GLY A 65 -27.93 -15.56 5.48
CA GLY A 65 -29.12 -15.20 4.70
C GLY A 65 -28.80 -14.33 3.48
N ALA A 66 -29.39 -14.69 2.33
CA ALA A 66 -29.41 -13.92 1.08
C ALA A 66 -28.04 -13.50 0.49
N GLY A 67 -27.37 -14.41 -0.21
CA GLY A 67 -26.15 -14.12 -0.98
C GLY A 67 -25.02 -15.15 -0.81
N GLN A 68 -25.34 -16.44 -0.68
CA GLN A 68 -24.35 -17.47 -0.35
C GLN A 68 -23.40 -17.77 -1.53
N ALA A 69 -22.12 -17.44 -1.38
CA ALA A 69 -21.05 -17.99 -2.21
C ALA A 69 -20.74 -19.45 -1.78
N PRO A 70 -20.53 -20.40 -2.71
CA PRO A 70 -20.50 -21.83 -2.39
C PRO A 70 -19.28 -22.31 -1.56
N GLY A 71 -18.26 -21.47 -1.35
CA GLY A 71 -17.06 -21.83 -0.58
C GLY A 71 -17.19 -21.74 0.95
N LEU A 72 -18.26 -21.11 1.46
CA LEU A 72 -18.42 -20.72 2.87
C LEU A 72 -18.34 -21.85 3.90
N SER A 73 -18.55 -23.10 3.49
CA SER A 73 -18.54 -24.29 4.37
C SER A 73 -17.15 -24.91 4.58
N ARG A 74 -16.10 -24.44 3.89
CA ARG A 74 -14.75 -25.06 3.96
C ARG A 74 -14.03 -24.68 5.25
N GLU A 75 -13.41 -25.65 5.92
CA GLU A 75 -12.51 -25.37 7.05
C GLU A 75 -11.31 -24.53 6.61
N HIS A 76 -10.84 -23.65 7.50
CA HIS A 76 -9.71 -22.76 7.27
C HIS A 76 -8.89 -22.61 8.55
N ASP A 77 -7.58 -22.80 8.44
CA ASP A 77 -6.61 -22.58 9.52
C ASP A 77 -6.45 -21.08 9.79
N ILE A 78 -7.28 -20.54 10.69
CA ILE A 78 -7.28 -19.11 11.00
C ILE A 78 -6.13 -18.71 11.93
N LEU A 79 -5.71 -19.62 12.82
CA LEU A 79 -4.59 -19.40 13.72
C LEU A 79 -3.54 -20.49 13.50
N ILE A 80 -2.29 -20.10 13.26
CA ILE A 80 -1.15 -21.02 13.16
C ILE A 80 -0.06 -20.55 14.11
N ILE A 81 0.33 -21.43 15.03
CA ILE A 81 1.34 -21.16 16.06
C ILE A 81 2.61 -21.97 15.77
N HIS A 82 3.76 -21.30 15.73
CA HIS A 82 5.08 -21.92 15.69
C HIS A 82 5.72 -21.79 17.07
N ASP A 83 5.81 -22.90 17.80
CA ASP A 83 6.55 -22.99 19.06
C ASP A 83 8.05 -23.15 18.75
N LEU A 84 8.87 -22.22 19.21
CA LEU A 84 10.33 -22.23 19.05
C LEU A 84 10.97 -22.72 20.35
N THR A 85 11.21 -24.03 20.44
CA THR A 85 11.66 -24.72 21.66
C THR A 85 13.10 -25.24 21.52
N PRO A 86 13.77 -25.62 22.63
CA PRO A 86 15.08 -26.30 22.56
C PRO A 86 15.04 -27.63 21.80
N ALA A 87 13.89 -28.29 21.72
CA ALA A 87 13.68 -29.52 20.95
C ALA A 87 13.38 -29.27 19.46
N GLY A 88 13.50 -28.01 18.99
CA GLY A 88 13.19 -27.60 17.63
C GLY A 88 11.85 -26.85 17.52
N ARG A 89 11.38 -26.68 16.28
CA ARG A 89 10.14 -25.99 15.94
C ARG A 89 8.96 -26.96 15.87
N ARG A 90 7.86 -26.64 16.54
CA ARG A 90 6.57 -27.34 16.38
C ARG A 90 5.52 -26.37 15.82
N ILE A 91 4.76 -26.82 14.82
CA ILE A 91 3.67 -26.04 14.22
C ILE A 91 2.34 -26.62 14.72
N THR A 92 1.45 -25.75 15.22
CA THR A 92 0.07 -26.11 15.60
C THR A 92 -0.92 -25.26 14.83
N ARG A 93 -1.91 -25.88 14.21
CA ARG A 93 -2.97 -25.24 13.41
C ARG A 93 -4.30 -25.27 14.18
N PHE A 94 -5.10 -24.22 14.06
CA PHE A 94 -6.45 -24.17 14.62
C PHE A 94 -7.44 -23.69 13.54
N ASN A 95 -8.43 -24.53 13.24
CA ASN A 95 -9.46 -24.20 12.26
C ASN A 95 -10.41 -23.10 12.78
N SER A 96 -11.14 -22.46 11.86
CA SER A 96 -12.06 -21.37 12.16
C SER A 96 -13.33 -21.76 12.94
N LEU A 97 -13.66 -23.05 13.07
CA LEU A 97 -14.98 -23.54 13.51
C LEU A 97 -14.97 -24.18 14.91
N THR A 98 -13.97 -25.02 15.21
CA THR A 98 -13.86 -25.82 16.44
C THR A 98 -12.59 -25.51 17.24
N GLY A 99 -11.45 -25.22 16.56
CA GLY A 99 -10.12 -25.07 17.16
C GLY A 99 -9.95 -23.97 18.21
N LEU A 100 -10.96 -23.12 18.41
CA LEU A 100 -11.01 -22.15 19.51
C LEU A 100 -10.91 -22.83 20.88
N GLN A 101 -11.46 -24.04 21.07
CA GLN A 101 -11.35 -24.75 22.35
C GLN A 101 -9.93 -25.25 22.60
N ASP A 102 -9.28 -25.82 21.58
CA ASP A 102 -7.92 -26.33 21.68
C ASP A 102 -6.90 -25.20 21.90
N PHE A 103 -7.12 -24.04 21.27
CA PHE A 103 -6.34 -22.83 21.54
C PHE A 103 -6.42 -22.37 23.00
N HIS A 104 -7.53 -22.61 23.72
CA HIS A 104 -7.59 -22.28 25.15
C HIS A 104 -6.63 -23.14 26.00
N ASN A 105 -6.22 -24.30 25.50
CA ASN A 105 -5.36 -25.29 26.16
C ASN A 105 -3.89 -25.29 25.65
N HIS A 106 -3.63 -24.77 24.45
CA HIS A 106 -2.28 -24.70 23.86
C HIS A 106 -1.29 -23.91 24.76
N PRO A 107 -0.06 -24.40 25.01
CA PRO A 107 0.87 -23.77 25.96
C PRO A 107 1.30 -22.36 25.56
N LEU A 108 1.52 -21.52 26.57
CA LEU A 108 2.28 -20.27 26.40
C LEU A 108 3.78 -20.60 26.23
N PRO A 109 4.59 -19.72 25.61
CA PRO A 109 6.04 -19.90 25.58
C PRO A 109 6.59 -19.99 27.01
N ALA A 110 7.46 -20.98 27.23
CA ALA A 110 8.27 -21.09 28.44
C ALA A 110 9.44 -20.10 28.40
N ASP A 111 10.17 -19.98 29.52
CA ASP A 111 11.39 -19.18 29.57
C ASP A 111 12.43 -19.63 28.53
N HIS A 112 13.14 -18.67 27.95
CA HIS A 112 14.06 -18.85 26.84
C HIS A 112 13.46 -19.54 25.60
N CYS A 113 12.13 -19.50 25.42
CA CYS A 113 11.43 -19.97 24.23
C CYS A 113 10.73 -18.81 23.49
N GLY A 114 10.54 -18.99 22.20
CA GLY A 114 9.77 -18.09 21.35
C GLY A 114 8.44 -18.71 20.92
N GLN A 115 7.45 -17.89 20.61
CA GLN A 115 6.20 -18.34 19.98
C GLN A 115 5.77 -17.32 18.91
N LEU A 116 5.71 -17.75 17.64
CA LEU A 116 5.14 -16.95 16.56
C LEU A 116 3.66 -17.33 16.43
N VAL A 117 2.76 -16.35 16.45
CA VAL A 117 1.30 -16.56 16.42
C VAL A 117 0.72 -15.84 15.22
N PHE A 118 0.51 -16.56 14.12
CA PHE A 118 -0.08 -16.02 12.89
C PHE A 118 -1.62 -16.11 12.97
N LEU A 119 -2.29 -14.96 12.97
CA LEU A 119 -3.75 -14.86 12.76
C LEU A 119 -4.02 -14.40 11.32
N ARG A 120 -4.89 -15.11 10.62
CA ARG A 120 -5.07 -14.99 9.16
C ARG A 120 -6.44 -14.47 8.74
N GLY A 121 -6.44 -13.42 7.93
CA GLY A 121 -7.67 -12.77 7.46
C GLY A 121 -8.52 -12.23 8.61
N LEU A 122 -9.81 -12.04 8.35
CA LEU A 122 -10.76 -11.48 9.31
C LEU A 122 -11.11 -12.46 10.45
N PRO A 123 -10.74 -12.19 11.71
CA PRO A 123 -11.12 -13.02 12.85
C PRO A 123 -12.56 -12.77 13.32
N SER A 124 -13.14 -13.76 14.00
CA SER A 124 -14.40 -13.57 14.72
C SER A 124 -14.20 -12.83 16.05
N PRO A 125 -15.25 -12.21 16.63
CA PRO A 125 -15.18 -11.60 17.95
C PRO A 125 -14.72 -12.57 19.04
N GLU A 126 -15.06 -13.85 18.95
CA GLU A 126 -14.62 -14.89 19.89
C GLU A 126 -13.12 -15.14 19.81
N TRP A 127 -12.55 -15.20 18.61
CA TRP A 127 -11.11 -15.33 18.39
C TRP A 127 -10.34 -14.11 18.93
N VAL A 128 -10.78 -12.88 18.61
CA VAL A 128 -10.11 -11.66 19.08
C VAL A 128 -10.18 -11.55 20.61
N ASN A 129 -11.32 -11.86 21.22
CA ASN A 129 -11.44 -11.87 22.68
C ASN A 129 -10.57 -12.95 23.35
N ALA A 130 -10.46 -14.14 22.75
CA ALA A 130 -9.63 -15.22 23.30
C ALA A 130 -8.12 -14.90 23.21
N ILE A 131 -7.66 -14.41 22.06
CA ILE A 131 -6.27 -13.99 21.81
C ILE A 131 -5.94 -12.78 22.70
N GLY A 132 -6.81 -11.77 22.72
CA GLY A 132 -6.69 -10.56 23.54
C GLY A 132 -6.57 -10.86 25.04
N ALA A 133 -7.45 -11.70 25.58
CA ALA A 133 -7.39 -12.10 27.00
C ALA A 133 -6.17 -12.97 27.33
N ARG A 134 -5.87 -13.99 26.50
CA ARG A 134 -4.75 -14.92 26.72
C ARG A 134 -3.40 -14.20 26.72
N TYR A 135 -3.16 -13.40 25.69
CA TYR A 135 -1.86 -12.76 25.49
C TYR A 135 -1.78 -11.34 26.07
N ARG A 136 -2.88 -10.80 26.62
CA ARG A 136 -2.99 -9.42 27.15
C ARG A 136 -2.60 -8.38 26.08
N VAL A 137 -3.14 -8.55 24.88
CA VAL A 137 -2.85 -7.75 23.69
C VAL A 137 -3.44 -6.35 23.82
N ASP A 138 -2.69 -5.32 23.44
CA ASP A 138 -3.21 -3.96 23.38
C ASP A 138 -4.39 -3.87 22.38
N PRO A 139 -5.56 -3.33 22.77
CA PRO A 139 -6.68 -3.10 21.86
C PRO A 139 -6.31 -2.27 20.62
N GLU A 140 -5.27 -1.43 20.71
CA GLU A 140 -4.74 -0.65 19.58
C GLU A 140 -4.31 -1.53 18.40
N LEU A 141 -3.71 -2.70 18.64
CA LEU A 141 -3.31 -3.61 17.58
C LEU A 141 -4.51 -4.11 16.76
N PHE A 142 -5.62 -4.44 17.44
CA PHE A 142 -6.85 -4.84 16.76
C PHE A 142 -7.62 -3.66 16.16
N TRP A 143 -7.47 -2.45 16.71
CA TRP A 143 -8.05 -1.23 16.15
C TRP A 143 -7.37 -0.82 14.83
N GLN A 144 -6.04 -0.86 14.78
CA GLN A 144 -5.28 -0.59 13.54
C GLN A 144 -5.50 -1.66 12.48
N HIS A 145 -5.58 -2.93 12.89
CA HIS A 145 -5.73 -4.04 11.95
C HIS A 145 -7.17 -4.22 11.43
N LEU A 146 -8.20 -4.29 12.27
CA LEU A 146 -9.54 -4.65 11.80
C LEU A 146 -10.18 -3.51 10.97
N PRO A 147 -10.79 -3.77 9.79
CA PRO A 147 -11.32 -2.74 8.90
C PRO A 147 -12.71 -2.23 9.34
N LEU A 148 -12.78 -1.78 10.60
CA LEU A 148 -13.99 -1.32 11.28
C LEU A 148 -14.25 0.15 10.98
N THR A 149 -15.43 0.48 10.44
CA THR A 149 -15.82 1.90 10.31
C THR A 149 -16.26 2.46 11.67
N SER A 150 -15.75 3.63 12.05
CA SER A 150 -16.36 4.49 13.07
C SER A 150 -17.41 5.41 12.41
N GLY A 151 -18.57 5.58 13.04
CA GLY A 151 -19.65 6.42 12.52
C GLY A 151 -19.31 7.92 12.46
N HIS A 152 -18.23 8.32 13.12
CA HIS A 152 -17.57 9.61 12.96
C HIS A 152 -16.06 9.35 12.88
N ALA A 153 -15.40 9.94 11.87
CA ALA A 153 -13.95 9.85 11.75
C ALA A 153 -13.27 10.57 12.92
N THR A 154 -12.45 9.82 13.65
CA THR A 154 -11.69 10.29 14.82
C THR A 154 -10.29 10.81 14.43
N PHE A 155 -9.83 10.48 13.22
CA PHE A 155 -8.55 10.89 12.63
C PHE A 155 -7.32 10.55 13.51
N ASP A 156 -7.45 9.52 14.33
CA ASP A 156 -6.45 9.01 15.28
C ASP A 156 -5.43 8.04 14.64
N LEU A 157 -5.71 7.55 13.43
CA LEU A 157 -4.83 6.68 12.66
C LEU A 157 -4.20 7.41 11.46
N PRO A 158 -2.88 7.25 11.21
CA PRO A 158 -1.93 6.46 11.98
C PRO A 158 -1.57 7.11 13.33
N ALA A 159 -1.45 6.29 14.37
CA ALA A 159 -1.05 6.73 15.69
C ALA A 159 0.40 7.28 15.71
N LEU A 160 0.72 8.10 16.72
CA LEU A 160 2.08 8.64 16.91
C LEU A 160 3.10 7.50 17.13
N ALA A 161 4.32 7.66 16.61
CA ALA A 161 5.38 6.65 16.70
C ALA A 161 5.75 6.26 18.14
N SER A 162 5.55 7.17 19.11
CA SER A 162 5.73 6.90 20.55
C SER A 162 4.56 6.17 21.21
N ALA A 163 3.37 6.16 20.59
CA ALA A 163 2.19 5.44 21.06
C ALA A 163 2.08 4.05 20.43
N ALA A 164 2.52 3.89 19.17
CA ALA A 164 2.59 2.62 18.46
C ALA A 164 3.99 1.97 18.51
N CYS A 165 4.82 2.28 19.51
CA CYS A 165 6.22 1.79 19.60
C CYS A 165 6.34 0.26 19.72
N ASN A 166 5.26 -0.42 20.09
CA ASN A 166 5.10 -1.87 20.23
C ASN A 166 4.34 -2.53 19.07
N ILE A 167 3.96 -1.77 18.03
CA ILE A 167 3.20 -2.25 16.87
C ILE A 167 4.01 -1.97 15.59
N ALA A 168 4.36 -3.04 14.89
CA ALA A 168 4.82 -3.00 13.52
C ALA A 168 3.61 -2.91 12.58
N LYS A 169 3.77 -2.14 11.49
CA LYS A 169 2.97 -2.29 10.28
C LYS A 169 3.89 -2.46 9.08
N LEU A 170 3.70 -3.55 8.35
CA LEU A 170 4.26 -3.81 7.04
C LEU A 170 3.10 -3.91 6.04
N THR A 171 3.33 -3.53 4.78
CA THR A 171 2.34 -3.67 3.71
C THR A 171 2.95 -4.54 2.62
N VAL A 172 2.22 -5.59 2.22
CA VAL A 172 2.54 -6.54 1.16
C VAL A 172 1.81 -6.13 -0.11
N THR A 173 2.52 -6.07 -1.22
CA THR A 173 1.97 -5.72 -2.54
C THR A 173 1.94 -6.95 -3.44
N SER A 174 0.77 -7.57 -3.58
CA SER A 174 0.57 -8.69 -4.53
C SER A 174 0.28 -8.13 -5.92
N ILE A 175 1.06 -8.55 -6.93
CA ILE A 175 0.82 -8.22 -8.34
C ILE A 175 -0.17 -9.24 -8.91
N GLY A 176 -1.17 -8.78 -9.66
CA GLY A 176 -2.13 -9.66 -10.32
C GLY A 176 -2.36 -9.32 -11.80
N HIS A 177 -2.70 -10.35 -12.56
CA HIS A 177 -2.98 -10.29 -13.99
C HIS A 177 -4.49 -10.33 -14.27
N ARG A 178 -4.92 -9.65 -15.33
CA ARG A 178 -6.31 -9.68 -15.80
C ARG A 178 -6.39 -9.88 -17.32
N THR A 179 -7.37 -10.66 -17.78
CA THR A 179 -7.66 -10.77 -19.22
C THR A 179 -8.65 -9.71 -19.67
N VAL A 180 -8.44 -9.20 -20.89
CA VAL A 180 -9.28 -8.17 -21.50
C VAL A 180 -10.62 -8.77 -21.93
N GLY A 181 -11.68 -8.48 -21.18
CA GLY A 181 -13.05 -8.62 -21.67
C GLY A 181 -13.30 -7.62 -22.81
N HIS A 182 -14.09 -8.01 -23.82
CA HIS A 182 -14.19 -7.24 -25.07
C HIS A 182 -14.98 -5.93 -24.98
N ALA A 183 -15.40 -5.52 -23.78
CA ALA A 183 -16.15 -4.29 -23.50
C ALA A 183 -15.53 -3.53 -22.32
N GLN A 184 -15.38 -2.22 -22.48
CA GLN A 184 -14.81 -1.26 -21.52
C GLN A 184 -13.29 -1.43 -21.24
N SER A 185 -12.47 -0.64 -21.96
CA SER A 185 -11.09 -0.35 -21.55
C SER A 185 -11.09 0.39 -20.21
N VAL A 186 -10.88 -0.33 -19.11
CA VAL A 186 -10.79 0.26 -17.76
C VAL A 186 -9.45 0.99 -17.62
N HIS A 187 -9.48 2.30 -17.84
CA HIS A 187 -8.31 3.19 -17.82
C HIS A 187 -7.65 3.24 -16.43
N GLY A 188 -6.31 3.19 -16.39
CA GLY A 188 -5.49 3.26 -15.16
C GLY A 188 -5.39 4.67 -14.55
N GLY A 189 -6.53 5.31 -14.30
CA GLY A 189 -6.60 6.70 -13.82
C GLY A 189 -7.65 7.03 -12.76
N SER A 190 -8.71 6.22 -12.60
CA SER A 190 -9.86 6.58 -11.74
C SER A 190 -10.47 5.42 -10.93
N SER A 191 -9.75 4.30 -10.76
CA SER A 191 -10.23 3.13 -10.00
C SER A 191 -9.27 2.76 -8.86
N VAL A 192 -9.11 3.68 -7.92
CA VAL A 192 -8.83 3.29 -6.53
C VAL A 192 -10.18 2.86 -5.97
N LEU A 193 -10.44 1.56 -5.99
CA LEU A 193 -11.62 1.00 -5.37
C LEU A 193 -11.53 1.24 -3.87
N GLU A 194 -12.63 1.70 -3.26
CA GLU A 194 -12.71 1.91 -1.81
C GLU A 194 -12.28 0.63 -1.07
N PRO A 195 -11.51 0.75 0.04
CA PRO A 195 -11.10 -0.42 0.82
C PRO A 195 -12.30 -1.24 1.29
N THR A 196 -12.11 -2.50 1.68
CA THR A 196 -13.19 -3.32 2.28
C THR A 196 -13.56 -2.82 3.67
N ARG A 197 -14.28 -1.70 3.73
CA ARG A 197 -14.76 -1.02 4.94
C ARG A 197 -16.05 -1.68 5.41
N MET A 198 -15.98 -2.43 6.50
CA MET A 198 -17.17 -3.06 7.07
C MET A 198 -17.94 -2.08 7.94
N SER A 199 -19.16 -1.76 7.52
CA SER A 199 -20.18 -1.22 8.42
C SER A 199 -20.53 -2.26 9.49
N GLY A 200 -20.60 -1.84 10.76
CA GLY A 200 -20.62 -2.73 11.91
C GLY A 200 -21.80 -3.71 12.04
N SER A 201 -22.77 -3.66 11.12
CA SER A 201 -23.89 -4.61 11.01
C SER A 201 -23.61 -5.82 10.12
N VAL A 202 -22.61 -5.77 9.24
CA VAL A 202 -22.38 -6.75 8.16
C VAL A 202 -20.91 -7.21 8.21
N LEU A 203 -20.67 -8.29 8.98
CA LEU A 203 -19.33 -8.88 9.18
C LEU A 203 -19.08 -10.04 8.22
N GLY A 204 -17.95 -9.98 7.52
CA GLY A 204 -17.51 -11.01 6.56
C GLY A 204 -17.21 -12.37 7.20
N PRO A 205 -17.14 -13.45 6.39
CA PRO A 205 -16.81 -14.78 6.88
C PRO A 205 -15.47 -14.85 7.62
N VAL A 206 -15.42 -15.75 8.60
CA VAL A 206 -14.24 -15.97 9.43
C VAL A 206 -13.08 -16.51 8.56
N GLY A 207 -11.96 -15.79 8.59
CA GLY A 207 -10.80 -16.01 7.73
C GLY A 207 -10.89 -15.32 6.36
N GLN A 208 -11.85 -14.43 6.09
CA GLN A 208 -11.87 -13.69 4.81
C GLN A 208 -10.58 -12.86 4.63
N SER A 209 -9.96 -12.91 3.46
CA SER A 209 -8.85 -12.00 3.13
C SER A 209 -9.30 -10.53 3.08
N ILE A 210 -8.54 -9.65 3.72
CA ILE A 210 -8.82 -8.20 3.77
C ILE A 210 -7.97 -7.51 2.70
N VAL A 211 -8.56 -6.68 1.84
CA VAL A 211 -7.82 -5.89 0.85
C VAL A 211 -7.88 -4.41 1.23
N ARG A 212 -6.71 -3.78 1.39
CA ARG A 212 -6.57 -2.39 1.88
C ARG A 212 -6.69 -1.38 0.75
N LYS A 213 -6.18 -1.70 -0.43
CA LYS A 213 -6.21 -0.85 -1.63
C LYS A 213 -6.03 -1.72 -2.87
N VAL A 214 -6.73 -1.35 -3.95
CA VAL A 214 -6.56 -1.95 -5.28
C VAL A 214 -6.03 -0.86 -6.20
N SER A 215 -4.99 -1.16 -6.97
CA SER A 215 -4.41 -0.24 -7.96
C SER A 215 -4.40 -0.89 -9.35
N ILE A 216 -5.00 -0.23 -10.35
CA ILE A 216 -5.09 -0.73 -11.73
C ILE A 216 -4.08 0.01 -12.60
N HIS A 217 -3.05 -0.69 -13.08
CA HIS A 217 -1.89 -0.08 -13.74
C HIS A 217 -2.02 -0.04 -15.27
N ASP A 218 -2.57 -1.10 -15.87
CA ASP A 218 -2.93 -1.15 -17.30
C ASP A 218 -4.01 -2.22 -17.57
N GLU A 219 -4.32 -2.47 -18.85
CA GLU A 219 -5.34 -3.43 -19.29
C GLU A 219 -5.01 -4.89 -18.93
N GLN A 220 -3.79 -5.20 -18.48
CA GLN A 220 -3.34 -6.56 -18.17
C GLN A 220 -2.94 -6.76 -16.70
N ASN A 221 -2.66 -5.69 -15.93
CA ASN A 221 -2.08 -5.80 -14.60
C ASN A 221 -2.73 -4.85 -13.58
N PHE A 222 -2.94 -5.38 -12.38
CA PHE A 222 -3.31 -4.65 -11.18
C PHE A 222 -2.37 -5.03 -10.02
N SER A 223 -2.46 -4.35 -8.90
CA SER A 223 -1.91 -4.83 -7.63
C SER A 223 -2.90 -4.62 -6.49
N ILE A 224 -2.73 -5.39 -5.42
CA ILE A 224 -3.46 -5.20 -4.17
C ILE A 224 -2.46 -5.01 -3.02
N GLU A 225 -2.79 -4.09 -2.12
CA GLU A 225 -2.08 -3.88 -0.85
C GLU A 225 -2.82 -4.64 0.26
N GLN A 226 -2.09 -5.45 1.01
CA GLN A 226 -2.53 -6.20 2.19
C GLN A 226 -1.57 -5.91 3.35
N ASP A 227 -2.08 -5.70 4.55
CA ASP A 227 -1.26 -5.37 5.72
C ASP A 227 -0.85 -6.61 6.55
N VAL A 228 0.35 -6.52 7.12
CA VAL A 228 0.83 -7.38 8.21
C VAL A 228 1.12 -6.49 9.42
N HIS A 229 0.39 -6.69 10.51
CA HIS A 229 0.65 -6.00 11.79
C HIS A 229 1.32 -6.97 12.77
N ILE A 230 2.39 -6.56 13.44
CA ILE A 230 3.13 -7.43 14.37
C ILE A 230 3.24 -6.73 15.72
N SER A 231 3.01 -7.44 16.82
CA SER A 231 3.32 -6.95 18.17
C SER A 231 4.02 -8.02 18.98
N ILE A 232 5.04 -7.63 19.74
CA ILE A 232 5.84 -8.54 20.56
C ILE A 232 5.55 -8.34 22.04
N ILE A 233 5.32 -9.46 22.71
CA ILE A 233 4.85 -9.55 24.09
C ILE A 233 5.85 -10.40 24.87
N LYS A 234 6.60 -9.76 25.78
CA LYS A 234 7.56 -10.43 26.66
C LYS A 234 6.83 -11.31 27.68
N ARG A 235 7.34 -12.53 27.92
CA ARG A 235 6.78 -13.51 28.86
C ARG A 235 7.91 -14.22 29.63
N GLY A 236 8.21 -13.71 30.82
CA GLY A 236 9.37 -14.16 31.59
C GLY A 236 10.67 -13.78 30.89
N GLU A 237 11.56 -14.75 30.69
CA GLU A 237 12.72 -14.67 29.78
C GLU A 237 12.44 -15.30 28.40
N GLY A 238 11.18 -15.67 28.12
CA GLY A 238 10.66 -15.99 26.78
C GLY A 238 9.89 -14.83 26.14
N TRP A 239 9.44 -15.02 24.89
CA TRP A 239 8.72 -14.00 24.12
C TRP A 239 7.67 -14.60 23.19
N LEU A 240 6.75 -13.74 22.74
CA LEU A 240 5.73 -14.06 21.74
C LEU A 240 5.62 -12.93 20.71
N ALA A 241 5.52 -13.26 19.42
CA ALA A 241 5.12 -12.32 18.37
C ALA A 241 3.71 -12.68 17.87
N LEU A 242 2.75 -11.77 18.08
CA LEU A 242 1.43 -11.85 17.47
C LEU A 242 1.48 -11.16 16.11
N ILE A 243 1.18 -11.91 15.05
CA ILE A 243 1.34 -11.52 13.65
C ILE A 243 -0.03 -11.60 12.99
N LEU A 244 -0.65 -10.46 12.72
CA LEU A 244 -1.95 -10.33 12.07
C LEU A 244 -1.73 -10.14 10.57
N ILE A 245 -2.07 -11.14 9.74
CA ILE A 245 -1.87 -11.12 8.29
C ILE A 245 -3.23 -11.04 7.58
N ASP A 246 -3.42 -10.03 6.75
CA ASP A 246 -4.62 -9.82 5.92
C ASP A 246 -4.95 -10.98 4.96
N SER A 247 -3.96 -11.81 4.60
CA SER A 247 -4.09 -12.99 3.76
C SER A 247 -4.67 -14.18 4.55
N GLY A 248 -5.99 -14.31 4.49
CA GLY A 248 -6.78 -15.40 5.05
C GLY A 248 -7.00 -16.52 4.04
N ARG A 249 -8.27 -16.76 3.72
CA ARG A 249 -8.78 -17.57 2.60
C ARG A 249 -8.43 -16.94 1.25
N ASP A 250 -8.47 -17.74 0.21
CA ASP A 250 -8.32 -17.29 -1.17
C ASP A 250 -9.45 -16.31 -1.54
N LEU A 251 -9.19 -15.34 -2.44
CA LEU A 251 -10.07 -14.17 -2.64
C LEU A 251 -11.42 -14.48 -3.33
N ASP A 252 -11.60 -15.71 -3.81
CA ASP A 252 -12.83 -16.31 -4.35
C ASP A 252 -13.62 -17.14 -3.33
N GLU A 253 -13.03 -17.56 -2.21
CA GLU A 253 -13.76 -18.19 -1.08
C GLU A 253 -14.47 -17.17 -0.16
N GLY A 254 -14.21 -15.87 -0.34
CA GLY A 254 -14.74 -14.78 0.49
C GLY A 254 -16.06 -14.18 0.00
N TRP A 255 -16.42 -13.00 0.52
CA TRP A 255 -17.42 -12.16 -0.13
C TRP A 255 -16.84 -11.49 -1.37
N VAL A 256 -17.69 -11.37 -2.40
CA VAL A 256 -17.50 -10.54 -3.59
C VAL A 256 -17.15 -9.10 -3.17
N GLY A 257 -15.87 -8.78 -3.25
CA GLY A 257 -15.36 -7.42 -3.05
C GLY A 257 -15.26 -6.67 -4.38
N ALA A 258 -14.84 -5.41 -4.34
CA ALA A 258 -14.77 -4.57 -5.54
C ALA A 258 -13.82 -5.11 -6.63
N TRP A 259 -12.83 -5.94 -6.24
CA TRP A 259 -11.95 -6.70 -7.14
C TRP A 259 -12.69 -7.61 -8.12
N ASP A 260 -13.84 -8.14 -7.70
CA ASP A 260 -14.56 -9.22 -8.38
C ASP A 260 -14.96 -8.87 -9.82
N SER A 261 -15.46 -7.65 -10.03
CA SER A 261 -15.82 -7.11 -11.35
C SER A 261 -14.69 -7.13 -12.38
N SER A 262 -13.42 -7.12 -11.92
CA SER A 262 -12.21 -7.25 -12.73
C SER A 262 -11.66 -8.69 -12.78
N LEU A 263 -11.98 -9.54 -11.80
CA LEU A 263 -11.45 -10.90 -11.68
C LEU A 263 -12.36 -11.98 -12.25
N HIS A 264 -13.69 -11.83 -12.22
CA HIS A 264 -14.61 -12.75 -12.91
C HIS A 264 -14.50 -12.67 -14.46
N GLN A 265 -13.85 -11.64 -15.00
CA GLN A 265 -13.45 -11.59 -16.42
C GLN A 265 -12.18 -12.43 -16.72
N CYS A 266 -11.57 -13.05 -15.70
CA CYS A 266 -10.32 -13.82 -15.80
C CYS A 266 -10.52 -15.34 -15.94
N SER A 267 -11.67 -15.79 -16.45
CA SER A 267 -12.09 -17.19 -16.62
C SER A 267 -11.25 -18.03 -17.62
N ARG A 268 -10.06 -17.56 -17.98
CA ARG A 268 -9.08 -18.22 -18.87
C ARG A 268 -7.62 -18.13 -18.37
N VAL A 269 -7.36 -17.53 -17.21
CA VAL A 269 -6.01 -17.40 -16.66
C VAL A 269 -5.74 -18.55 -15.68
N GLU A 270 -4.58 -19.20 -15.78
CA GLU A 270 -4.25 -20.34 -14.89
C GLU A 270 -3.87 -19.89 -13.46
N GLU A 271 -3.24 -18.72 -13.32
CA GLU A 271 -2.87 -18.08 -12.04
C GLU A 271 -3.15 -16.57 -12.12
N ILE A 272 -3.90 -16.01 -11.15
CA ILE A 272 -4.23 -14.58 -11.15
C ILE A 272 -3.09 -13.76 -10.54
N PHE A 273 -2.48 -14.23 -9.45
CA PHE A 273 -1.40 -13.50 -8.77
C PHE A 273 -0.02 -14.00 -9.15
N SER A 274 0.89 -13.07 -9.49
CA SER A 274 2.29 -13.42 -9.72
C SER A 274 2.95 -13.88 -8.41
N PRO A 275 3.74 -14.97 -8.40
CA PRO A 275 4.40 -15.43 -7.19
C PRO A 275 5.44 -14.42 -6.68
N VAL A 276 5.55 -14.30 -5.35
CA VAL A 276 6.62 -13.50 -4.71
C VAL A 276 7.93 -14.29 -4.74
N ILE A 277 8.91 -13.78 -5.47
CA ILE A 277 10.20 -14.46 -5.72
C ILE A 277 11.25 -13.97 -4.73
N MET A 278 11.33 -14.64 -3.59
CA MET A 278 12.47 -14.55 -2.67
C MET A 278 13.71 -15.20 -3.31
N LYS A 279 14.90 -14.65 -3.04
CA LYS A 279 16.16 -15.09 -3.68
C LYS A 279 17.19 -15.56 -2.64
N GLU A 280 17.19 -16.87 -2.36
CA GLU A 280 18.16 -17.47 -1.44
C GLU A 280 19.41 -17.97 -2.20
N PRO A 281 20.64 -17.65 -1.76
CA PRO A 281 21.86 -18.11 -2.40
C PRO A 281 21.97 -19.63 -2.49
N ARG A 282 22.29 -20.13 -3.70
CA ARG A 282 22.47 -21.56 -4.01
C ARG A 282 21.25 -22.44 -3.75
N VAL A 283 20.02 -21.89 -3.65
CA VAL A 283 18.78 -22.64 -3.37
C VAL A 283 18.65 -23.93 -4.19
N CYS A 284 18.93 -23.90 -5.51
CA CYS A 284 18.85 -25.07 -6.40
C CYS A 284 19.90 -26.17 -6.16
N PHE A 285 20.85 -25.96 -5.24
CA PHE A 285 21.89 -26.92 -4.85
C PHE A 285 21.78 -27.35 -3.38
N GLN A 286 20.89 -26.72 -2.61
CA GLN A 286 20.53 -27.19 -1.28
C GLN A 286 19.51 -28.30 -1.48
N GLY A 287 19.94 -29.56 -1.35
CA GLY A 287 19.04 -30.71 -1.48
C GLY A 287 17.90 -30.59 -0.49
N ALA A 288 16.68 -30.47 -0.99
CA ALA A 288 15.50 -30.42 -0.14
C ALA A 288 15.25 -31.80 0.46
N ASP A 289 15.00 -31.86 1.76
CA ASP A 289 14.04 -32.82 2.27
C ASP A 289 12.69 -32.42 1.66
N GLU A 290 12.33 -33.05 0.54
CA GLU A 290 11.10 -32.76 -0.17
C GLU A 290 9.90 -33.17 0.70
N GLY A 291 9.28 -32.18 1.35
CA GLY A 291 7.86 -32.28 1.66
C GLY A 291 7.14 -32.51 0.33
N GLU A 292 6.50 -33.67 0.18
CA GLU A 292 6.05 -34.20 -1.12
C GLU A 292 5.39 -33.12 -1.97
N ASN A 293 5.92 -32.90 -3.18
CA ASN A 293 5.28 -32.05 -4.16
C ASN A 293 3.83 -32.53 -4.33
N PRO A 294 2.81 -31.69 -4.02
CA PRO A 294 1.43 -32.15 -4.01
C PRO A 294 1.08 -32.70 -5.39
N PRO A 295 0.39 -33.84 -5.48
CA PRO A 295 0.20 -34.54 -6.75
C PRO A 295 -0.42 -33.62 -7.80
N VAL A 296 -0.05 -33.76 -9.06
CA VAL A 296 -0.42 -32.84 -10.17
C VAL A 296 -1.94 -32.69 -10.35
N THR A 297 -2.73 -33.60 -9.76
CA THR A 297 -4.20 -33.54 -9.62
C THR A 297 -4.71 -32.59 -8.52
N ALA A 298 -3.83 -31.90 -7.79
CA ALA A 298 -4.20 -30.94 -6.75
C ALA A 298 -5.11 -29.84 -7.31
N GLN A 299 -6.17 -29.55 -6.57
CA GLN A 299 -7.22 -28.61 -6.99
C GLN A 299 -6.62 -27.19 -7.17
N ARG A 300 -6.55 -26.72 -8.42
CA ARG A 300 -5.98 -25.40 -8.78
C ARG A 300 -6.65 -24.27 -7.99
N ARG A 301 -5.83 -23.36 -7.46
CA ARG A 301 -6.25 -22.17 -6.68
C ARG A 301 -5.78 -20.88 -7.36
N PRO A 302 -6.45 -20.41 -8.44
CA PRO A 302 -5.95 -19.27 -9.22
C PRO A 302 -5.88 -17.96 -8.41
N PHE A 303 -6.66 -17.83 -7.34
CA PHE A 303 -6.67 -16.67 -6.42
C PHE A 303 -5.71 -16.81 -5.22
N SER A 304 -4.93 -17.90 -5.14
CA SER A 304 -3.92 -18.09 -4.11
C SER A 304 -2.85 -17.01 -4.17
N GLN A 305 -2.41 -16.53 -3.01
CA GLN A 305 -1.34 -15.54 -2.89
C GLN A 305 -0.17 -16.14 -2.10
N SER A 306 1.07 -15.87 -2.54
CA SER A 306 2.29 -16.30 -1.81
C SER A 306 2.31 -15.84 -0.35
N THR A 307 1.62 -14.73 -0.03
CA THR A 307 1.48 -14.18 1.33
C THR A 307 0.88 -15.18 2.32
N SER A 308 0.04 -16.11 1.85
CA SER A 308 -0.53 -17.18 2.69
C SER A 308 0.53 -18.13 3.25
N LEU A 309 1.63 -18.34 2.51
CA LEU A 309 2.71 -19.26 2.85
C LEU A 309 3.57 -18.76 4.02
N LEU A 310 3.54 -17.45 4.35
CA LEU A 310 4.23 -16.89 5.52
C LEU A 310 3.85 -17.54 6.85
N SER A 311 2.66 -18.15 6.91
CA SER A 311 2.19 -18.89 8.09
C SER A 311 2.54 -20.38 8.08
N GLY A 312 2.98 -20.90 6.93
CA GLY A 312 3.12 -22.32 6.62
C GLY A 312 4.45 -22.96 7.04
N GLU A 313 4.67 -24.19 6.59
CA GLU A 313 5.75 -25.05 7.09
C GLU A 313 7.14 -24.65 6.59
N GLN A 314 7.22 -24.03 5.41
CA GLN A 314 8.43 -23.49 4.81
C GLN A 314 8.94 -22.20 5.47
N TYR A 315 8.15 -21.57 6.35
CA TYR A 315 8.59 -20.38 7.09
C TYR A 315 9.88 -20.65 7.85
N GLY A 316 10.86 -19.74 7.80
CA GLY A 316 12.11 -19.84 8.54
C GLY A 316 12.95 -21.07 8.20
N TYR A 317 12.79 -21.68 7.02
CA TYR A 317 13.54 -22.88 6.61
C TYR A 317 15.05 -22.62 6.52
N TYR A 318 15.44 -21.43 6.05
CA TYR A 318 16.84 -20.99 5.96
C TYR A 318 17.35 -20.26 7.21
N LEU A 319 16.53 -20.16 8.26
CA LEU A 319 16.88 -19.46 9.51
C LEU A 319 17.45 -20.44 10.56
N HIS A 320 18.48 -19.99 11.28
CA HIS A 320 19.10 -20.78 12.34
C HIS A 320 18.16 -20.89 13.56
N ALA A 321 17.51 -22.04 13.72
CA ALA A 321 16.46 -22.26 14.74
C ALA A 321 16.85 -21.89 16.19
N PRO A 322 18.07 -22.15 16.70
CA PRO A 322 18.49 -21.66 18.03
C PRO A 322 18.46 -20.12 18.12
N THR A 323 18.87 -19.43 17.07
CA THR A 323 18.87 -17.95 17.02
C THR A 323 17.46 -17.41 16.86
N MET A 324 16.57 -18.08 16.09
CA MET A 324 15.14 -17.76 16.09
C MET A 324 14.54 -17.86 17.49
N ARG A 325 14.91 -18.88 18.28
CA ARG A 325 14.36 -19.05 19.63
C ARG A 325 14.72 -17.90 20.58
N VAL A 326 15.94 -17.36 20.49
CA VAL A 326 16.43 -16.33 21.44
C VAL A 326 16.16 -14.89 21.01
N ASP A 327 16.01 -14.61 19.70
CA ASP A 327 15.81 -13.26 19.17
C ASP A 327 14.60 -13.18 18.24
N ALA A 328 13.59 -12.42 18.68
CA ALA A 328 12.33 -12.25 17.96
C ALA A 328 12.47 -11.52 16.61
N PHE A 329 13.54 -10.76 16.37
CA PHE A 329 13.72 -10.00 15.12
C PHE A 329 14.30 -10.90 14.05
N TYR A 330 15.28 -11.71 14.42
CA TYR A 330 15.77 -12.79 13.59
C TYR A 330 14.66 -13.81 13.31
N ALA A 331 13.84 -14.15 14.31
CA ALA A 331 12.67 -15.02 14.13
C ALA A 331 11.61 -14.49 13.15
N LEU A 332 11.56 -13.16 12.93
CA LEU A 332 10.64 -12.49 12.00
C LEU A 332 11.26 -12.19 10.62
N HIS A 333 12.54 -12.52 10.40
CA HIS A 333 13.32 -12.09 9.22
C HIS A 333 12.61 -12.36 7.88
N ASP A 334 12.03 -13.56 7.73
CA ASP A 334 11.34 -13.98 6.51
C ASP A 334 10.12 -13.11 6.17
N VAL A 335 9.41 -12.55 7.16
CA VAL A 335 8.28 -11.62 6.90
C VAL A 335 8.79 -10.34 6.25
N PHE A 336 9.89 -9.79 6.78
CA PHE A 336 10.52 -8.59 6.24
C PHE A 336 11.17 -8.85 4.86
N ALA A 337 11.83 -9.99 4.68
CA ALA A 337 12.46 -10.39 3.42
C ALA A 337 11.42 -10.67 2.32
N PHE A 338 10.28 -11.27 2.67
CA PHE A 338 9.14 -11.45 1.78
C PHE A 338 8.53 -10.12 1.34
N VAL A 339 8.24 -9.21 2.29
CA VAL A 339 7.75 -7.85 2.02
C VAL A 339 8.70 -7.09 1.09
N ALA A 340 10.01 -7.14 1.37
CA ALA A 340 11.04 -6.51 0.54
C ALA A 340 11.11 -7.12 -0.87
N SER A 341 10.90 -8.43 -1.01
CA SER A 341 10.87 -9.13 -2.30
C SER A 341 9.66 -8.73 -3.15
N ALA A 342 8.46 -8.71 -2.54
CA ALA A 342 7.22 -8.27 -3.18
C ALA A 342 7.31 -6.80 -3.65
N GLU A 343 7.78 -5.90 -2.79
CA GLU A 343 7.96 -4.49 -3.14
C GLU A 343 9.05 -4.29 -4.21
N ASN A 344 10.12 -5.09 -4.21
CA ASN A 344 11.11 -5.08 -5.29
C ASN A 344 10.47 -5.43 -6.65
N GLN A 345 9.65 -6.49 -6.69
CA GLN A 345 8.90 -6.90 -7.88
C GLN A 345 7.91 -5.82 -8.32
N PHE A 346 7.21 -5.18 -7.39
CA PHE A 346 6.27 -4.10 -7.67
C PHE A 346 6.96 -2.87 -8.30
N LEU A 347 8.05 -2.41 -7.71
CA LEU A 347 8.86 -1.30 -8.27
C LEU A 347 9.51 -1.68 -9.60
N ASN A 348 9.83 -2.96 -9.85
CA ASN A 348 10.28 -3.44 -11.17
C ASN A 348 9.15 -3.34 -12.20
N MET A 349 7.94 -3.77 -11.85
CA MET A 349 6.76 -3.70 -12.71
C MET A 349 6.43 -2.25 -13.09
N LEU A 350 6.45 -1.31 -12.14
CA LEU A 350 6.21 0.11 -12.42
C LEU A 350 7.30 0.72 -13.32
N ASN A 351 8.58 0.41 -13.06
CA ASN A 351 9.67 0.85 -13.93
C ASN A 351 9.56 0.26 -15.36
N ALA A 352 9.10 -0.98 -15.50
CA ALA A 352 8.82 -1.56 -16.82
C ALA A 352 7.70 -0.82 -17.57
N LYS A 353 6.61 -0.46 -16.87
CA LYS A 353 5.50 0.35 -17.43
C LYS A 353 5.93 1.76 -17.82
N TYR A 354 6.78 2.40 -17.02
CA TYR A 354 7.40 3.67 -17.37
C TYR A 354 8.15 3.56 -18.72
N LEU A 355 8.98 2.54 -18.90
CA LEU A 355 9.75 2.32 -20.12
C LEU A 355 8.86 1.99 -21.34
N SER A 356 7.85 1.13 -21.18
CA SER A 356 6.96 0.73 -22.30
C SER A 356 6.13 1.88 -22.87
N ASN A 357 5.82 2.89 -22.05
CA ASN A 357 4.96 4.00 -22.43
C ASN A 357 5.64 5.05 -23.33
N THR A 358 6.91 4.88 -23.71
CA THR A 358 7.75 5.88 -24.40
C THR A 358 7.38 6.06 -25.90
N ARG A 359 6.09 6.25 -26.19
CA ARG A 359 5.53 6.47 -27.54
C ARG A 359 5.41 7.96 -27.84
N ARG A 360 5.46 8.32 -29.13
CA ARG A 360 5.11 9.68 -29.60
C ARG A 360 3.58 9.80 -29.66
N TYR A 361 3.02 10.80 -28.98
CA TYR A 361 1.58 11.10 -28.96
C TYR A 361 1.20 11.93 -30.19
N SER A 362 0.10 11.57 -30.88
CA SER A 362 -0.38 12.30 -32.06
C SER A 362 -1.59 13.19 -31.76
N THR A 363 -2.37 12.87 -30.72
CA THR A 363 -3.61 13.59 -30.36
C THR A 363 -3.55 14.08 -28.92
N ILE A 364 -4.08 15.28 -28.65
CA ILE A 364 -4.11 15.91 -27.30
C ILE A 364 -4.72 14.95 -26.25
N SER A 365 -5.83 14.29 -26.57
CA SER A 365 -6.47 13.31 -25.67
C SER A 365 -5.58 12.11 -25.30
N GLN A 366 -4.63 11.70 -26.16
CA GLN A 366 -3.65 10.67 -25.81
C GLN A 366 -2.63 11.21 -24.79
N LEU A 367 -2.24 12.47 -24.93
CA LEU A 367 -1.31 13.17 -24.04
C LEU A 367 -1.91 13.35 -22.64
N GLU A 368 -3.18 13.74 -22.56
CA GLU A 368 -3.93 13.92 -21.31
C GLU A 368 -4.10 12.59 -20.56
N LYS A 369 -4.42 11.52 -21.29
CA LYS A 369 -4.49 10.16 -20.73
C LYS A 369 -3.14 9.73 -20.17
N GLU A 370 -2.05 9.94 -20.90
CA GLU A 370 -0.72 9.57 -20.40
C GLU A 370 -0.27 10.43 -19.21
N LEU A 371 -0.51 11.74 -19.23
CA LEU A 371 -0.27 12.61 -18.07
C LEU A 371 -1.05 12.15 -16.83
N THR A 372 -2.25 11.61 -17.02
CA THR A 372 -3.05 11.01 -15.94
C THR A 372 -2.41 9.72 -15.43
N ASN A 373 -2.04 8.79 -16.33
CA ASN A 373 -1.34 7.54 -15.99
C ASN A 373 -0.02 7.80 -15.25
N LEU A 374 0.80 8.75 -15.71
CA LEU A 374 2.09 9.10 -15.10
C LEU A 374 1.89 9.72 -13.71
N ARG A 375 0.89 10.60 -13.54
CA ARG A 375 0.52 11.16 -12.22
C ARG A 375 0.06 10.07 -11.25
N TYR A 376 -0.80 9.17 -11.71
CA TYR A 376 -1.35 8.05 -10.92
C TYR A 376 -0.24 7.11 -10.43
N HIS A 377 0.62 6.62 -11.32
CA HIS A 377 1.75 5.78 -10.92
C HIS A 377 2.72 6.52 -9.98
N ASN A 378 3.00 7.81 -10.21
CA ASN A 378 3.89 8.60 -9.35
C ASN A 378 3.30 8.81 -7.93
N MET A 379 1.98 9.00 -7.82
CA MET A 379 1.28 9.02 -6.53
C MET A 379 1.50 7.70 -5.77
N ILE A 380 1.31 6.56 -6.43
CA ILE A 380 1.51 5.24 -5.81
C ILE A 380 2.98 5.05 -5.40
N VAL A 381 3.96 5.41 -6.24
CA VAL A 381 5.39 5.33 -5.86
C VAL A 381 5.71 6.22 -4.64
N ARG A 382 5.07 7.38 -4.51
CA ARG A 382 5.20 8.26 -3.33
C ARG A 382 4.55 7.68 -2.07
N ASP A 383 3.38 7.02 -2.19
CA ASP A 383 2.77 6.27 -1.10
C ASP A 383 3.74 5.19 -0.59
N HIS A 384 4.28 4.37 -1.51
CA HIS A 384 5.18 3.26 -1.19
C HIS A 384 6.51 3.75 -0.61
N ALA A 385 7.11 4.82 -1.14
CA ALA A 385 8.28 5.46 -0.51
C ALA A 385 7.99 5.92 0.93
N SER A 386 6.77 6.40 1.19
CA SER A 386 6.33 6.82 2.53
C SER A 386 5.96 5.64 3.45
N GLN A 387 5.65 4.46 2.91
CA GLN A 387 5.57 3.20 3.66
C GLN A 387 6.98 2.68 3.99
N LEU A 388 7.87 2.62 2.99
CA LEU A 388 9.25 2.17 3.10
C LEU A 388 10.05 2.95 4.15
N GLN A 389 9.93 4.29 4.21
CA GLN A 389 10.58 5.10 5.24
C GLN A 389 10.14 4.68 6.65
N ARG A 390 8.83 4.51 6.89
CA ARG A 390 8.32 4.05 8.20
C ARG A 390 8.83 2.66 8.57
N THR A 391 8.96 1.75 7.60
CA THR A 391 9.56 0.42 7.81
C THR A 391 11.04 0.52 8.15
N ILE A 392 11.81 1.41 7.49
CA ILE A 392 13.20 1.70 7.86
C ILE A 392 13.28 2.23 9.30
N ASP A 393 12.40 3.17 9.66
CA ASP A 393 12.43 3.86 10.94
C ASP A 393 12.27 2.89 12.12
N CYS A 394 11.33 1.93 12.08
CA CYS A 394 11.24 0.94 13.18
C CYS A 394 12.41 -0.07 13.18
N ILE A 395 12.94 -0.49 12.02
CA ILE A 395 14.07 -1.45 11.97
C ILE A 395 15.33 -0.79 12.53
N GLN A 396 15.56 0.50 12.23
CA GLN A 396 16.66 1.28 12.80
C GLN A 396 16.52 1.41 14.32
N ASN A 397 15.32 1.79 14.79
CA ASN A 397 15.03 1.93 16.22
C ASN A 397 14.84 0.58 16.95
N ARG A 398 14.91 -0.56 16.23
CA ARG A 398 14.74 -1.93 16.73
C ARG A 398 13.42 -2.17 17.51
N TRP A 399 12.36 -1.42 17.18
CA TRP A 399 11.01 -1.49 17.76
C TRP A 399 10.96 -1.67 19.30
N ASP A 400 11.24 -0.59 20.04
CA ASP A 400 11.18 -0.44 21.52
C ASP A 400 12.39 -0.97 22.33
N PRO A 401 12.82 -0.28 23.42
CA PRO A 401 13.90 -0.75 24.30
C PRO A 401 13.69 -2.12 24.97
N HIS A 402 12.46 -2.62 25.08
CA HIS A 402 12.14 -3.87 25.78
C HIS A 402 12.32 -5.15 24.92
N TRP A 403 12.75 -5.02 23.66
CA TRP A 403 13.04 -6.17 22.79
C TRP A 403 14.00 -7.16 23.47
N ILE A 404 13.66 -8.45 23.48
CA ILE A 404 14.57 -9.47 24.02
C ILE A 404 15.73 -9.64 23.04
N ARG A 405 16.89 -9.15 23.44
CA ARG A 405 18.18 -9.37 22.79
C ARG A 405 18.94 -10.46 23.55
N PRO A 406 19.77 -11.27 22.89
CA PRO A 406 20.81 -12.04 23.57
C PRO A 406 21.71 -11.05 24.34
N LYS A 407 21.70 -11.14 25.68
CA LYS A 407 22.43 -10.20 26.55
C LYS A 407 23.94 -10.42 26.34
N ARG A 408 24.63 -9.51 25.62
CA ARG A 408 26.10 -9.59 25.45
C ARG A 408 26.76 -9.92 26.80
N PRO A 409 27.57 -11.00 26.91
CA PRO A 409 28.07 -11.44 28.21
C PRO A 409 28.86 -10.33 28.89
N ARG A 410 28.63 -10.11 30.19
CA ARG A 410 29.57 -9.28 30.97
C ARG A 410 30.91 -10.03 31.03
N PRO A 411 32.04 -9.37 30.78
CA PRO A 411 33.34 -10.00 30.99
C PRO A 411 33.44 -10.49 32.45
N PRO A 412 33.98 -11.69 32.70
CA PRO A 412 34.01 -12.26 34.04
C PRO A 412 34.77 -11.33 34.99
N ASN A 413 34.16 -11.03 36.13
CA ASN A 413 34.79 -10.19 37.15
C ASN A 413 36.03 -10.92 37.68
N ARG A 414 37.18 -10.24 37.77
CA ARG A 414 38.51 -10.82 38.08
C ARG A 414 38.69 -11.35 39.52
N GLN A 415 37.58 -11.59 40.23
CA GLN A 415 37.52 -11.95 41.65
C GLN A 415 36.77 -13.26 41.91
N SER A 416 36.18 -13.89 40.89
CA SER A 416 35.61 -15.23 41.02
C SER A 416 36.71 -16.31 41.03
N PRO A 417 36.69 -17.30 41.94
CA PRO A 417 37.61 -18.43 41.89
C PRO A 417 37.45 -19.27 40.61
N PRO A 418 38.52 -19.90 40.10
CA PRO A 418 38.42 -20.81 38.96
C PRO A 418 37.64 -22.08 39.36
N ALA A 419 36.59 -22.40 38.58
CA ALA A 419 35.94 -23.70 38.64
C ALA A 419 36.85 -24.78 38.01
N GLY A 420 36.54 -26.05 38.31
CA GLY A 420 37.37 -27.20 37.91
C GLY A 420 37.41 -27.50 36.40
N PRO A 421 38.21 -28.51 35.99
CA PRO A 421 38.49 -28.81 34.59
C PRO A 421 37.37 -29.61 33.90
N GLU A 422 36.17 -29.03 33.86
CA GLU A 422 35.07 -29.47 32.98
C GLU A 422 34.83 -28.40 31.91
N GLN A 423 34.33 -28.82 30.74
CA GLN A 423 34.34 -28.07 29.47
C GLN A 423 33.99 -26.56 29.65
N GLY A 424 35.01 -25.72 29.47
CA GLY A 424 35.01 -24.36 30.02
C GLY A 424 33.95 -23.41 29.44
N PRO A 425 33.59 -22.34 30.18
CA PRO A 425 32.52 -21.40 29.81
C PRO A 425 32.77 -20.66 28.50
N GLU A 426 33.99 -20.68 27.97
CA GLU A 426 34.39 -20.06 26.70
C GLU A 426 33.56 -20.56 25.50
N HIS A 427 33.19 -21.84 25.46
CA HIS A 427 32.34 -22.38 24.39
C HIS A 427 30.92 -21.79 24.41
N LEU A 428 30.35 -21.56 25.59
CA LEU A 428 29.02 -20.95 25.74
C LEU A 428 29.06 -19.46 25.39
N LEU A 429 30.15 -18.77 25.75
CA LEU A 429 30.39 -17.37 25.39
C LEU A 429 30.52 -17.20 23.87
N ALA A 430 31.33 -18.04 23.22
CA ALA A 430 31.52 -18.02 21.76
C ALA A 430 30.24 -18.37 20.99
N ALA A 431 29.46 -19.35 21.47
CA ALA A 431 28.15 -19.67 20.90
C ALA A 431 27.21 -18.46 20.95
N HIS A 432 27.04 -17.85 22.12
CA HIS A 432 26.20 -16.66 22.31
C HIS A 432 26.68 -15.46 21.47
N GLU A 433 27.99 -15.24 21.37
CA GLU A 433 28.53 -14.18 20.51
C GLU A 433 28.20 -14.44 19.02
N SER A 434 28.28 -15.69 18.56
CA SER A 434 27.87 -16.04 17.19
C SER A 434 26.38 -15.80 16.91
N GLU A 435 25.51 -15.94 17.93
CA GLU A 435 24.09 -15.60 17.79
C GLU A 435 23.89 -14.09 17.70
N VAL A 436 24.55 -13.29 18.56
CA VAL A 436 24.52 -11.81 18.48
C VAL A 436 25.01 -11.33 17.12
N GLN A 437 26.11 -11.87 16.60
CA GLN A 437 26.63 -11.51 15.28
C GLN A 437 25.63 -11.85 14.16
N ARG A 438 24.89 -12.97 14.26
CA ARG A 438 23.84 -13.35 13.29
C ARG A 438 22.62 -12.44 13.34
N THR A 439 22.15 -12.02 14.52
CA THR A 439 21.00 -11.11 14.63
C THR A 439 21.38 -9.69 14.15
N GLU A 440 22.56 -9.20 14.51
CA GLU A 440 23.10 -7.91 14.05
C GLU A 440 23.32 -7.90 12.53
N ALA A 441 23.83 -8.99 11.94
CA ALA A 441 24.02 -9.14 10.50
C ALA A 441 22.68 -9.20 9.75
N ALA A 442 21.75 -10.09 10.13
CA ALA A 442 20.47 -10.26 9.45
C ALA A 442 19.64 -8.97 9.44
N ALA A 443 19.63 -8.24 10.55
CA ALA A 443 18.95 -6.94 10.64
C ALA A 443 19.67 -5.82 9.86
N SER A 444 20.99 -5.92 9.68
CA SER A 444 21.75 -5.02 8.80
C SER A 444 21.51 -5.30 7.32
N MET A 445 21.25 -6.57 6.95
CA MET A 445 20.81 -6.91 5.58
C MET A 445 19.46 -6.26 5.27
N LEU A 446 18.46 -6.48 6.12
CA LEU A 446 17.13 -5.89 5.92
C LEU A 446 17.19 -4.35 5.83
N LEU A 447 17.97 -3.67 6.67
CA LEU A 447 18.16 -2.22 6.57
C LEU A 447 18.71 -1.78 5.21
N ARG A 448 19.78 -2.42 4.74
CA ARG A 448 20.39 -2.15 3.43
C ARG A 448 19.38 -2.35 2.29
N ASP A 449 18.59 -3.41 2.38
CA ASP A 449 17.68 -3.82 1.31
C ASP A 449 16.44 -2.89 1.27
N PHE A 450 15.89 -2.52 2.43
CA PHE A 450 14.85 -1.48 2.55
C PHE A 450 15.34 -0.08 2.16
N HIS A 451 16.58 0.31 2.51
CA HIS A 451 17.20 1.54 2.00
C HIS A 451 17.36 1.53 0.47
N GLY A 452 17.68 0.37 -0.12
CA GLY A 452 17.73 0.18 -1.57
C GLY A 452 16.38 0.36 -2.23
N LEU A 453 15.31 -0.20 -1.64
CA LEU A 453 13.93 -0.02 -2.11
C LEU A 453 13.47 1.44 -2.02
N LEU A 454 13.74 2.12 -0.90
CA LEU A 454 13.38 3.54 -0.73
C LEU A 454 14.05 4.41 -1.81
N ARG A 455 15.35 4.22 -2.04
CA ARG A 455 16.08 4.95 -3.09
C ARG A 455 15.50 4.67 -4.48
N LYS A 456 15.24 3.40 -4.79
CA LYS A 456 14.62 2.97 -6.06
C LYS A 456 13.25 3.61 -6.27
N ALA A 457 12.42 3.72 -5.23
CA ALA A 457 11.13 4.41 -5.29
C ALA A 457 11.31 5.93 -5.49
N GLN A 458 12.24 6.56 -4.78
CA GLN A 458 12.55 7.99 -4.93
C GLN A 458 13.06 8.32 -6.35
N GLU A 459 14.01 7.56 -6.89
CA GLU A 459 14.50 7.68 -8.27
C GLU A 459 13.38 7.50 -9.30
N LEU A 460 12.51 6.51 -9.10
CA LEU A 460 11.39 6.26 -10.01
C LEU A 460 10.35 7.39 -9.95
N SER A 461 10.03 7.91 -8.76
CA SER A 461 9.17 9.09 -8.61
C SER A 461 9.76 10.31 -9.30
N GLN A 462 11.08 10.55 -9.16
CA GLN A 462 11.79 11.63 -9.85
C GLN A 462 11.62 11.52 -11.37
N ARG A 463 11.93 10.36 -11.98
CA ARG A 463 11.77 10.12 -13.43
C ARG A 463 10.33 10.34 -13.91
N TYR A 464 9.34 9.93 -13.12
CA TYR A 464 7.95 10.24 -13.42
C TYR A 464 7.64 11.75 -13.38
N ASN A 465 8.23 12.54 -12.47
CA ASN A 465 8.04 14.01 -12.45
C ASN A 465 8.72 14.67 -13.66
N GLU A 466 10.00 14.34 -13.90
CA GLU A 466 10.79 14.87 -15.02
C GLU A 466 10.03 14.69 -16.35
N ARG A 467 9.57 13.47 -16.63
CA ARG A 467 8.79 13.15 -17.82
C ARG A 467 7.43 13.85 -17.90
N ILE A 468 6.75 14.05 -16.76
CA ILE A 468 5.49 14.82 -16.71
C ILE A 468 5.73 16.27 -17.15
N ASP A 469 6.85 16.87 -16.75
CA ASP A 469 7.17 18.27 -17.07
C ASP A 469 7.81 18.42 -18.46
N GLU A 470 8.58 17.44 -18.97
CA GLU A 470 8.94 17.31 -20.39
C GLU A 470 7.69 17.31 -21.29
N ILE A 471 6.68 16.51 -20.95
CA ILE A 471 5.43 16.40 -21.71
C ILE A 471 4.67 17.75 -21.69
N ARG A 472 4.57 18.42 -20.54
CA ARG A 472 3.91 19.73 -20.44
C ARG A 472 4.63 20.81 -21.25
N THR A 473 5.96 20.92 -21.10
CA THR A 473 6.77 21.93 -21.79
C THR A 473 6.74 21.72 -23.30
N SER A 474 6.87 20.46 -23.76
CA SER A 474 6.73 20.10 -25.17
C SER A 474 5.36 20.48 -25.74
N ASN A 475 4.26 20.21 -25.02
CA ASN A 475 2.91 20.57 -25.46
C ASN A 475 2.69 22.09 -25.51
N MET A 476 3.13 22.82 -24.49
CA MET A 476 3.06 24.29 -24.44
C MET A 476 3.84 24.94 -25.60
N LEU A 477 5.01 24.39 -25.96
CA LEU A 477 5.78 24.84 -27.12
C LEU A 477 5.08 24.52 -28.46
N ALA A 478 4.41 23.37 -28.56
CA ALA A 478 3.64 22.99 -29.74
C ALA A 478 2.37 23.86 -29.93
N GLU A 479 1.67 24.17 -28.84
CA GLU A 479 0.51 25.07 -28.83
C GLU A 479 0.91 26.51 -29.15
N SER A 480 1.98 27.01 -28.53
CA SER A 480 2.55 28.33 -28.83
C SER A 480 2.93 28.48 -30.32
N ARG A 481 3.55 27.46 -30.93
CA ARG A 481 3.84 27.45 -32.37
C ARG A 481 2.56 27.56 -33.21
N LYS A 482 1.56 26.73 -32.94
CA LYS A 482 0.25 26.78 -33.62
C LYS A 482 -0.41 28.16 -33.50
N ALA A 483 -0.38 28.77 -32.31
CA ALA A 483 -0.90 30.11 -32.09
C ALA A 483 -0.15 31.16 -32.94
N THR A 484 1.18 31.08 -33.08
CA THR A 484 1.94 31.98 -33.98
C THR A 484 1.64 31.74 -35.47
N GLU A 485 1.36 30.50 -35.88
CA GLU A 485 0.98 30.15 -37.26
C GLU A 485 -0.44 30.62 -37.60
N GLN A 486 -1.38 30.50 -36.66
CA GLN A 486 -2.71 31.08 -36.74
C GLN A 486 -2.64 32.62 -36.80
N ALA A 487 -1.86 33.25 -35.92
CA ALA A 487 -1.67 34.71 -35.93
C ALA A 487 -1.11 35.19 -37.28
N ARG A 488 -0.07 34.54 -37.81
CA ARG A 488 0.46 34.83 -39.16
C ARG A 488 -0.58 34.67 -40.27
N SER A 489 -1.45 33.67 -40.17
CA SER A 489 -2.52 33.42 -41.14
C SER A 489 -3.59 34.51 -41.09
N VAL A 490 -3.98 34.95 -39.89
CA VAL A 490 -4.87 36.10 -39.69
C VAL A 490 -4.21 37.38 -40.22
N THR A 491 -2.93 37.65 -39.92
CA THR A 491 -2.21 38.82 -40.46
C THR A 491 -2.22 38.86 -41.99
N ARG A 492 -2.01 37.71 -42.66
CA ARG A 492 -2.10 37.60 -44.12
C ARG A 492 -3.50 37.93 -44.65
N LEU A 493 -4.54 37.41 -44.00
CA LEU A 493 -5.94 37.67 -44.37
C LEU A 493 -6.32 39.15 -44.17
N SER A 494 -5.93 39.75 -43.05
CA SER A 494 -6.15 41.18 -42.78
C SER A 494 -5.43 42.07 -43.80
N LEU A 495 -4.17 41.76 -44.13
CA LEU A 495 -3.42 42.51 -45.16
C LEU A 495 -4.09 42.40 -46.53
N LEU A 496 -4.60 41.23 -46.89
CA LEU A 496 -5.35 41.02 -48.13
C LEU A 496 -6.66 41.84 -48.15
N ALA A 497 -7.36 41.93 -47.02
CA ALA A 497 -8.55 42.77 -46.88
C ALA A 497 -8.21 44.27 -46.99
N PHE A 498 -7.12 44.76 -46.38
CA PHE A 498 -6.66 46.15 -46.53
C PHE A 498 -6.26 46.51 -47.97
N LEU A 499 -5.85 45.54 -48.79
CA LEU A 499 -5.59 45.75 -50.21
C LEU A 499 -6.89 45.84 -51.03
N PHE A 500 -7.81 44.88 -50.87
CA PHE A 500 -9.00 44.80 -51.72
C PHE A 500 -10.14 45.71 -51.28
N LEU A 501 -10.42 45.88 -49.98
CA LEU A 501 -11.58 46.64 -49.51
C LEU A 501 -11.65 48.08 -50.06
N PRO A 502 -10.55 48.86 -50.10
CA PRO A 502 -10.59 50.23 -50.64
C PRO A 502 -10.78 50.23 -52.17
N LEU A 503 -10.14 49.29 -52.88
CA LEU A 503 -10.23 49.19 -54.34
C LEU A 503 -11.64 48.74 -54.77
N SER A 504 -12.22 47.75 -54.09
CA SER A 504 -13.59 47.30 -54.32
C SER A 504 -14.61 48.38 -53.97
N PHE A 505 -14.35 49.21 -52.96
CA PHE A 505 -15.19 50.36 -52.66
C PHE A 505 -15.17 51.39 -53.80
N THR A 506 -13.99 51.80 -54.30
CA THR A 506 -13.94 52.79 -55.38
C THR A 506 -14.44 52.26 -56.72
N THR A 507 -14.15 51.00 -57.08
CA THR A 507 -14.72 50.41 -58.30
C THR A 507 -16.24 50.21 -58.20
N SER A 508 -16.77 49.87 -57.02
CA SER A 508 -18.22 49.82 -56.82
C SER A 508 -18.85 51.20 -56.90
N PHE A 509 -18.23 52.24 -56.32
CA PHE A 509 -18.76 53.61 -56.34
C PHE A 509 -18.85 54.18 -57.76
N PHE A 510 -17.78 54.03 -58.56
CA PHE A 510 -17.79 54.44 -59.97
C PHE A 510 -18.54 53.46 -60.90
N GLY A 511 -18.88 52.27 -60.43
CA GLY A 511 -19.76 51.31 -61.12
C GLY A 511 -21.26 51.54 -60.87
N MET A 512 -21.64 52.50 -60.01
CA MET A 512 -23.03 52.86 -59.77
C MET A 512 -23.46 54.00 -60.71
N ASN A 513 -24.54 53.77 -61.47
CA ASN A 513 -25.10 54.72 -62.42
C ASN A 513 -25.88 55.86 -61.72
N PHE A 514 -25.16 56.75 -61.03
CA PHE A 514 -25.69 58.02 -60.52
C PHE A 514 -25.99 58.98 -61.69
N ARG A 515 -27.10 59.73 -61.63
CA ARG A 515 -27.44 60.72 -62.66
C ARG A 515 -26.51 61.92 -62.65
N GLU A 516 -25.93 62.18 -61.48
CA GLU A 516 -25.11 63.34 -61.14
C GLU A 516 -23.67 63.24 -61.69
N LEU A 517 -23.25 62.06 -62.15
CA LEU A 517 -21.90 61.84 -62.72
C LEU A 517 -21.81 62.11 -64.24
N GLY A 518 -22.96 62.13 -64.95
CA GLY A 518 -23.00 62.35 -66.40
C GLY A 518 -22.48 61.17 -67.24
N PRO A 519 -22.63 61.24 -68.59
CA PRO A 519 -22.21 60.16 -69.49
C PRO A 519 -20.70 60.15 -69.81
N ASP A 520 -20.08 61.34 -69.90
CA ASP A 520 -18.71 61.51 -70.42
C ASP A 520 -17.63 61.56 -69.33
N LEU A 521 -17.78 60.77 -68.26
CA LEU A 521 -16.86 60.80 -67.12
C LEU A 521 -15.48 60.22 -67.51
N SER A 522 -14.46 61.08 -67.54
CA SER A 522 -13.10 60.68 -67.93
C SER A 522 -12.52 59.61 -67.00
N LEU A 523 -12.02 58.52 -67.60
CA LEU A 523 -11.43 57.36 -66.92
C LEU A 523 -10.23 57.73 -66.01
N TRP A 524 -9.61 58.89 -66.25
CA TRP A 524 -8.58 59.48 -65.39
C TRP A 524 -9.09 59.84 -63.98
N ILE A 525 -10.35 60.24 -63.85
CA ILE A 525 -10.95 60.64 -62.57
C ILE A 525 -10.96 59.46 -61.59
N TRP A 526 -11.33 58.26 -62.08
CA TRP A 526 -11.27 57.03 -61.28
C TRP A 526 -9.87 56.76 -60.71
N ALA A 527 -8.80 56.98 -61.49
CA ALA A 527 -7.43 56.80 -61.05
C ALA A 527 -7.03 57.84 -59.98
N VAL A 528 -7.34 59.12 -60.23
CA VAL A 528 -7.08 60.24 -59.30
C VAL A 528 -7.83 60.05 -57.98
N THR A 529 -9.02 59.46 -57.97
CA THR A 529 -9.77 59.17 -56.73
C THR A 529 -9.31 57.88 -56.04
N SER A 530 -8.98 56.82 -56.79
CA SER A 530 -8.66 55.51 -56.21
C SER A 530 -7.26 55.44 -55.58
N VAL A 531 -6.25 56.08 -56.18
CA VAL A 531 -4.87 56.03 -55.65
C VAL A 531 -4.75 56.65 -54.24
N PRO A 532 -5.28 57.86 -53.95
CA PRO A 532 -5.23 58.43 -52.60
C PRO A 532 -5.97 57.59 -51.55
N VAL A 533 -7.14 57.03 -51.89
CA VAL A 533 -7.93 56.16 -50.99
C VAL A 533 -7.16 54.88 -50.65
N PHE A 534 -6.52 54.26 -51.64
CA PHE A 534 -5.67 53.07 -51.45
C PHE A 534 -4.41 53.39 -50.63
N VAL A 535 -3.72 54.51 -50.92
CA VAL A 535 -2.55 54.96 -50.15
C VAL A 535 -2.92 55.28 -48.70
N PHE A 536 -4.08 55.91 -48.45
CA PHE A 536 -4.57 56.17 -47.10
C PHE A 536 -4.85 54.87 -46.33
N ALA A 537 -5.50 53.88 -46.95
CA ALA A 537 -5.74 52.58 -46.34
C ALA A 537 -4.43 51.85 -45.97
N LEU A 538 -3.41 51.91 -46.84
CA LEU A 538 -2.08 51.38 -46.54
C LEU A 538 -1.38 52.13 -45.39
N LEU A 539 -1.47 53.47 -45.37
CA LEU A 539 -0.91 54.29 -44.28
C LEU A 539 -1.56 53.97 -42.92
N CYS A 540 -2.87 53.72 -42.90
CA CYS A 540 -3.58 53.26 -41.71
C CYS A 540 -3.14 51.85 -41.28
N CYS A 541 -3.00 50.91 -42.22
CA CYS A 541 -2.54 49.54 -41.96
C CYS A 541 -1.11 49.49 -41.37
N PHE A 542 -0.19 50.31 -41.90
CA PHE A 542 1.22 50.34 -41.47
C PHE A 542 1.56 51.47 -40.47
N TRP A 543 0.57 52.16 -39.91
CA TRP A 543 0.75 53.35 -39.08
C TRP A 543 1.76 53.15 -37.94
N ALA A 544 1.72 52.00 -37.26
CA ALA A 544 2.63 51.69 -36.16
C ALA A 544 4.11 51.60 -36.59
N ASP A 545 4.39 51.13 -37.81
CA ASP A 545 5.75 51.02 -38.33
C ASP A 545 6.23 52.32 -38.99
N VAL A 546 5.30 53.10 -39.58
CA VAL A 546 5.53 54.50 -39.99
C VAL A 546 5.97 55.34 -38.79
N VAL A 547 5.24 55.28 -37.67
CA VAL A 547 5.58 55.99 -36.42
C VAL A 547 6.94 55.54 -35.85
N LYS A 548 7.25 54.23 -35.86
CA LYS A 548 8.59 53.73 -35.47
C LYS A 548 9.67 54.31 -36.38
N GLY A 549 9.49 54.27 -37.70
CA GLY A 549 10.43 54.81 -38.68
C GLY A 549 10.73 56.29 -38.47
N ILE A 550 9.69 57.11 -38.28
CA ILE A 550 9.81 58.53 -37.95
C ILE A 550 10.58 58.73 -36.64
N SER A 551 10.30 57.95 -35.58
CA SER A 551 10.98 58.06 -34.29
C SER A 551 12.48 57.67 -34.37
N LEU A 552 12.83 56.70 -35.23
CA LEU A 552 14.21 56.29 -35.49
C LEU A 552 14.98 57.34 -36.29
N PHE A 553 14.34 57.97 -37.27
CA PHE A 553 14.92 59.11 -38.01
C PHE A 553 15.19 60.30 -37.08
N GLY A 554 14.21 60.66 -36.24
CA GLY A 554 14.37 61.72 -35.23
C GLY A 554 15.48 61.45 -34.21
N ARG A 555 15.73 60.17 -33.85
CA ARG A 555 16.86 59.78 -33.00
C ARG A 555 18.21 59.79 -33.72
N ARG A 556 18.27 59.55 -35.03
CA ARG A 556 19.51 59.69 -35.82
C ARG A 556 19.93 61.15 -35.97
N GLY A 557 19.00 62.05 -36.33
CA GLY A 557 19.30 63.49 -36.46
C GLY A 557 19.87 64.11 -35.17
N ARG A 558 19.39 63.66 -34.00
CA ARG A 558 19.85 64.14 -32.68
C ARG A 558 21.20 63.58 -32.21
N LYS A 559 21.89 62.77 -33.03
CA LYS A 559 23.25 62.24 -32.77
C LYS A 559 24.35 62.87 -33.65
N GLN A 560 24.01 63.78 -34.56
CA GLN A 560 24.97 64.56 -35.37
C GLN A 560 25.09 66.03 -34.91
N SER A 561 24.54 66.38 -33.75
CA SER A 561 24.58 67.73 -33.15
C SER A 561 25.14 67.73 -31.71
N ARG A 562 26.17 66.92 -31.49
CA ARG A 562 27.01 66.87 -30.28
C ARG A 562 28.44 66.50 -30.66
#